data_AF-A0A4Q3TVL3-F1
#
_entry.id   AF-A0A4Q3TVL3-F1
#
_cell.length_a   1.000
_cell.length_b   1.000
_cell.length_c   1.000
_cell.angle_alpha   90.00
_cell.angle_beta   90.00
_cell.angle_gamma   90.00
#
_symmetry.space_group_name_H-M   'P 1'
#
loop_
_entity.id
_entity.type
_entity.pdbx_description
1 polymer ?
#
loop_
_entity_poly.entity_id
_entity_poly.type
_entity_poly.pdbx_seq_one_letter_code
_entity_poly.pdbx_strand_id
1 'polypeptide(L)' 'VIIQESHYTIHTWPEHGYAAVDLFYCGGSVQVHRAVEVLRERFKPGRIKFLVVRRGIESEVRG' A
#
# COMPACT_ATOMS: atom_id res chain seq x y z
N VAL A 1 3.25 -1.64 -10.44
CA VAL A 1 3.80 -3.02 -10.52
C VAL A 1 2.66 -3.99 -10.31
N ILE A 2 2.38 -4.83 -11.30
CA ILE A 2 1.41 -5.92 -11.15
C ILE A 2 2.16 -7.13 -10.57
N ILE A 3 1.56 -7.76 -9.57
CA ILE A 3 2.05 -9.01 -8.96
C ILE A 3 0.91 -10.03 -9.00
N GLN A 4 1.24 -11.31 -8.85
CA GLN A 4 0.38 -12.47 -9.18
C GLN A 4 -1.14 -12.22 -9.14
N GLU A 5 -1.71 -11.91 -7.96
CA GLU A 5 -3.15 -11.65 -7.78
C GLU A 5 -3.45 -10.24 -7.23
N SER A 6 -2.52 -9.30 -7.37
CA SER A 6 -2.59 -8.01 -6.65
C SER A 6 -1.71 -6.92 -7.30
N HIS A 7 -1.46 -5.78 -6.65
CA HIS A 7 -0.73 -4.67 -7.26
C HIS A 7 -0.12 -3.67 -6.28
N TYR A 8 0.98 -3.06 -6.70
CA TYR A 8 1.53 -1.85 -6.08
C TYR A 8 1.47 -0.69 -7.07
N THR A 9 0.84 0.42 -6.69
CA THR A 9 0.73 1.62 -7.52
C THR A 9 1.18 2.85 -6.75
N ILE A 10 1.70 3.83 -7.49
CA ILE A 10 2.08 5.12 -6.95
C ILE A 10 1.69 6.19 -7.96
N HIS A 11 1.05 7.25 -7.46
CA HIS A 11 0.73 8.46 -8.21
C HIS A 11 1.36 9.64 -7.49
N THR A 12 2.17 10.42 -8.20
CA THR A 12 2.93 11.53 -7.62
C THR A 12 2.50 12.86 -8.22
N TRP A 13 2.43 13.89 -7.38
CA TRP A 13 2.28 15.30 -7.77
C TRP A 13 3.42 16.10 -7.15
N PRO A 14 4.57 16.20 -7.85
CA PRO A 14 5.76 16.90 -7.36
C PRO A 14 5.49 18.37 -6.99
N GLU A 15 4.62 19.05 -7.73
CA GLU A 15 4.19 20.43 -7.48
C GLU A 15 3.52 20.64 -6.11
N HIS A 16 3.04 19.56 -5.50
CA HIS A 16 2.42 19.54 -4.19
C HIS A 16 3.26 18.78 -3.14
N GLY A 17 4.41 18.22 -3.54
CA GLY A 17 5.20 17.33 -2.69
C GLY A 17 4.38 16.12 -2.21
N TYR A 18 3.43 15.64 -3.01
CA TYR A 18 2.45 14.63 -2.62
C TYR A 18 2.62 13.33 -3.42
N ALA A 19 2.38 12.21 -2.75
CA ALA A 19 2.26 10.90 -3.38
C ALA A 19 1.11 10.12 -2.76
N ALA A 20 0.27 9.54 -3.61
CA ALA A 20 -0.71 8.51 -3.24
C ALA A 20 -0.12 7.14 -3.59
N VAL A 21 -0.17 6.20 -2.65
CA VAL A 21 0.43 4.87 -2.81
C VAL A 21 -0.56 3.81 -2.37
N ASP A 22 -0.82 2.84 -3.24
CA ASP A 22 -1.62 1.66 -2.91
C ASP A 22 -0.73 0.41 -2.90
N LEU A 23 -0.82 -0.32 -1.80
CA LEU A 23 -0.11 -1.59 -1.59
C LEU A 23 -1.12 -2.71 -1.40
N PHE A 24 -1.53 -3.33 -2.50
CA PHE A 24 -2.41 -4.49 -2.49
C PHE A 24 -1.58 -5.76 -2.72
N TYR A 25 -1.70 -6.73 -1.82
CA TYR A 25 -1.04 -8.03 -1.90
C TYR A 25 -1.98 -9.15 -1.40
N CYS A 26 -1.71 -10.37 -1.83
CA CYS A 26 -2.37 -11.59 -1.33
C CYS A 26 -1.38 -12.40 -0.46
N GLY A 27 -1.88 -13.04 0.61
CA GLY A 27 -1.08 -13.91 1.49
C GLY A 27 -0.48 -13.23 2.73
N GLY A 28 -0.17 -14.02 3.76
CA GLY A 28 0.20 -13.54 5.11
C GLY A 28 1.65 -13.11 5.31
N SER A 29 2.51 -13.16 4.28
CA SER A 29 3.95 -12.93 4.42
C SER A 29 4.40 -11.48 4.15
N VAL A 30 3.58 -10.66 3.48
CA VAL A 30 3.96 -9.28 3.16
C VAL A 30 3.73 -8.38 4.36
N GLN A 31 4.84 -7.81 4.83
CA GLN A 31 4.88 -6.87 5.94
C GLN A 31 4.68 -5.44 5.42
N VAL A 32 3.42 -4.97 5.36
CA VAL A 32 3.05 -3.60 4.92
C VAL A 32 3.90 -2.53 5.58
N HIS A 33 4.18 -2.70 6.87
CA HIS A 33 4.99 -1.76 7.63
C HIS A 33 6.39 -1.56 7.02
N ARG A 34 7.03 -2.61 6.49
CA ARG A 34 8.34 -2.50 5.84
C ARG A 34 8.25 -1.72 4.53
N ALA A 35 7.18 -1.91 3.75
CA ALA A 35 6.98 -1.14 2.53
C ALA A 35 6.79 0.36 2.84
N VAL A 36 6.00 0.67 3.86
CA VAL A 36 5.83 2.06 4.35
C VAL A 36 7.15 2.65 4.84
N GLU A 37 7.98 1.87 5.53
CA GLU A 37 9.28 2.31 6.03
C GLU A 37 10.25 2.63 4.89
N VAL A 38 10.32 1.77 3.86
CA VAL A 38 11.08 2.04 2.64
C VAL A 38 10.62 3.33 1.95
N LEU A 39 9.30 3.53 1.83
CA LEU A 39 8.74 4.76 1.25
C LEU A 39 9.10 6.00 2.08
N ARG A 40 9.03 5.88 3.42
CA ARG A 40 9.41 6.97 4.34
C ARG A 40 10.88 7.35 4.18
N GLU A 41 11.78 6.37 4.12
CA GLU A 41 13.22 6.62 3.99
C GLU A 41 13.59 7.25 2.64
N ARG A 42 12.91 6.82 1.57
CA ARG A 42 13.19 7.30 0.21
C ARG A 42 12.58 8.67 -0.08
N PHE A 43 11.31 8.88 0.27
CA PHE A 43 10.60 10.12 -0.05
C PHE A 43 10.66 11.16 1.05
N LYS A 44 11.04 10.79 2.28
CA LYS A 44 11.15 11.67 3.45
C LYS A 44 9.94 12.60 3.62
N PRO A 45 8.70 12.07 3.58
CA PRO A 45 7.51 12.91 3.66
C PRO A 45 7.42 13.57 5.05
N GLY A 46 7.04 14.85 5.10
CA GLY A 46 6.77 15.54 6.36
C GLY A 46 5.54 15.00 7.10
N ARG A 47 4.65 14.28 6.41
CA ARG A 47 3.46 13.66 6.98
C ARG A 47 3.10 12.39 6.21
N ILE A 48 2.72 11.34 6.94
CA ILE A 48 2.15 10.10 6.39
C ILE A 48 0.76 9.90 6.97
N LYS A 49 -0.19 9.51 6.12
CA LYS A 49 -1.47 8.93 6.52
C LYS A 49 -1.63 7.62 5.76
N PHE A 50 -2.03 6.56 6.44
CA PHE A 50 -2.32 5.28 5.79
C PHE A 50 -3.48 4.59 6.49
N LEU A 51 -4.16 3.72 5.74
CA LEU A 51 -5.22 2.84 6.20
C LEU A 51 -4.90 1.43 5.69
N VAL A 52 -5.21 0.43 6.51
CA VAL A 52 -5.14 -0.97 6.10
C VAL A 52 -6.55 -1.48 5.90
N VAL A 53 -6.83 -2.00 4.71
CA VAL A 53 -8.12 -2.61 4.38
C VAL A 53 -7.91 -4.11 4.16
N ARG A 54 -8.61 -4.93 4.94
CA ARG A 54 -8.64 -6.39 4.72
C ARG A 54 -9.63 -6.68 3.59
N ARG A 55 -9.24 -7.53 2.64
CA ARG A 55 -10.04 -7.88 1.45
C ARG A 55 -10.22 -9.39 1.38
N GLY A 56 -11.38 -9.84 0.90
CA GLY A 56 -11.65 -11.27 0.69
C GLY A 56 -11.78 -12.09 1.98
N ILE A 57 -12.37 -11.51 3.03
CA ILE A 57 -12.61 -12.22 4.29
C ILE A 57 -13.63 -13.34 4.02
N GLU A 58 -13.29 -14.57 4.38
CA GLU A 58 -14.09 -15.75 4.01
C GLU A 58 -15.56 -15.65 4.46
N SER A 59 -15.79 -15.15 5.68
CA SER A 59 -17.14 -14.93 6.23
C SER A 59 -17.97 -13.89 5.48
N GLU A 60 -17.34 -13.02 4.69
CA GLU A 60 -18.03 -11.98 3.89
C GLU A 60 -18.31 -12.43 2.45
N VAL A 61 -17.61 -13.47 1.99
CA VAL A 61 -17.66 -13.92 0.58
C VAL A 61 -18.42 -15.23 0.41
N ARG A 62 -18.39 -16.13 1.40
CA ARG A 62 -19.00 -17.47 1.35
C ARG A 62 -20.23 -17.59 2.26
N GLY A 63 -21.12 -16.59 2.22
CA GLY A 63 -22.45 -16.67 2.83
C GLY A 63 -23.35 -17.66 2.10
#